data_AF-A0A9X1M4Y8-F1
#
_entry.id   AF-A0A9X1M4Y8-F1
#
_cell.length_a   1.000
_cell.length_b   1.000
_cell.length_c   1.000
_cell.angle_alpha   90.00
_cell.angle_beta   90.00
_cell.angle_gamma   90.00
#
_symmetry.space_group_name_H-M   'P 1'
#
loop_
_entity.id
_entity.type
_entity.pdbx_description
1 polymer ?
#
loop_
_entity_poly.entity_id
_entity_poly.type
_entity_poly.pdbx_seq_one_letter_code
_entity_poly.pdbx_strand_id
1 'polypeptide(L)'
;MASDARLPGMLPDSAHPSGTDAGRRRDRRAGRRPGRPADGPGTRLTFAARLPAAAGLVFCGIAAWSVIGNLLSPHYGFSQYPRGWAAAAAGAVLVLMAGLYLLQQRSTGALSRHRGLRNLMRVILWAGLFALQVRLVFAVRLPADWDSHAVFESAAGLAQGTQTALSSYFGINPNNTLLALLLSAYLRFVTALGVTDLEMAAAFLNAVVLFAVTVLTYWAARMLAGTSAAVLALLPLGIFVLFSPWAGVLYSDTVGMVFPILILCLLLAACRSGHWQVRIPLWILAGAAGAVGYGIKPTVLICLVAAGLTALCLLPGRQGTAGLLAGLAVVTGSFLAAYAGISTFERNSAAVPDTDRALPATHFLKVGAQQAPGPHGPYYGSYNQSDAETTVQIADPQERFRHGLDVYAARVQTMGPAGYAGFLNHKLLWITGDGSFFTWGEGTVDGNGFVSDNPADQAIQDFFGNTRPHFPWTLSLWQGTWFLLLALAAVPLALRTPVLLRPELSAVRIALLGLLLFLLLSEARSRFLYLYAPYFILLAVVSFQALGRRFLPARTGQDPARHRGPARTGRAAGRAKHGEGD
;
A
#
# COMPACT_ATOMS: atom_id res chain seq x y z
N MET A 1 29.83 -55.81 45.11
CA MET A 1 31.14 -55.14 45.07
C MET A 1 30.93 -53.74 45.62
N ALA A 2 30.92 -53.62 46.97
CA ALA A 2 32.00 -53.06 47.82
C ALA A 2 32.04 -51.52 47.69
N SER A 3 31.46 -50.76 48.64
CA SER A 3 32.09 -50.12 49.83
C SER A 3 33.23 -49.16 49.42
N ASP A 4 33.44 -47.92 49.89
CA ASP A 4 33.38 -47.24 51.20
C ASP A 4 33.47 -45.71 50.89
N ALA A 5 32.81 -44.77 51.57
CA ALA A 5 33.03 -44.22 52.91
C ALA A 5 34.32 -43.37 53.12
N ARG A 6 34.07 -42.12 53.58
CA ARG A 6 34.85 -41.25 54.51
C ARG A 6 35.77 -40.13 53.97
N LEU A 7 35.46 -38.92 54.48
CA LEU A 7 36.28 -37.71 54.66
C LEU A 7 37.36 -37.91 55.75
N PRO A 8 38.43 -37.09 55.81
CA PRO A 8 38.48 -35.90 56.71
C PRO A 8 39.29 -34.73 56.07
N GLY A 9 39.30 -33.46 56.48
CA GLY A 9 39.09 -32.78 57.76
C GLY A 9 40.38 -32.03 58.14
N MET A 10 40.39 -30.68 58.15
CA MET A 10 41.24 -29.84 59.03
C MET A 10 40.99 -28.32 58.84
N LEU A 11 40.67 -27.67 59.95
CA LEU A 11 40.69 -26.22 60.28
C LEU A 11 41.86 -26.00 61.26
N PRO A 12 42.11 -24.81 61.86
CA PRO A 12 41.74 -23.42 61.53
C PRO A 12 42.96 -22.47 61.56
N ASP A 13 42.78 -21.16 61.35
CA ASP A 13 43.36 -20.19 62.29
C ASP A 13 42.69 -18.80 62.25
N SER A 14 42.75 -18.17 63.42
CA SER A 14 42.00 -17.03 63.95
C SER A 14 42.50 -15.64 63.54
N ALA A 15 41.60 -14.64 63.56
CA ALA A 15 41.67 -13.46 64.45
C ALA A 15 40.89 -12.24 63.90
N HIS A 16 39.95 -11.74 64.70
CA HIS A 16 39.34 -10.39 64.65
C HIS A 16 40.31 -9.37 65.31
N PRO A 17 40.25 -8.03 65.05
CA PRO A 17 39.10 -7.21 65.48
C PRO A 17 38.81 -5.89 64.73
N SER A 18 37.62 -5.32 65.06
CA SER A 18 37.32 -3.88 65.26
C SER A 18 37.38 -2.85 64.11
N GLY A 19 36.33 -2.03 63.99
CA GLY A 19 36.51 -0.57 63.85
C GLY A 19 35.82 0.17 62.69
N THR A 20 34.67 0.79 62.98
CA THR A 20 34.22 2.14 62.57
C THR A 20 34.11 2.59 61.09
N ASP A 21 32.86 2.84 60.72
CA ASP A 21 32.29 4.08 60.13
C ASP A 21 32.76 4.59 58.76
N ALA A 22 31.85 4.59 57.76
CA ALA A 22 31.60 5.70 56.84
C ALA A 22 30.63 5.31 55.69
N GLY A 23 29.50 6.01 55.60
CA GLY A 23 29.11 6.72 54.39
C GLY A 23 28.64 5.97 53.12
N ARG A 24 27.35 6.16 52.83
CA ARG A 24 26.74 6.46 51.51
C ARG A 24 26.33 5.32 50.56
N ARG A 25 25.01 5.40 50.26
CA ARG A 25 24.33 5.21 48.95
C ARG A 25 24.07 3.78 48.47
N ARG A 26 22.88 3.27 48.81
CA ARG A 26 22.14 2.32 47.95
C ARG A 26 21.25 3.10 46.97
N ASP A 27 21.67 3.17 45.72
CA ASP A 27 20.81 3.61 44.60
C ASP A 27 19.86 2.48 44.19
N ARG A 28 18.56 2.72 44.39
CA ARG A 28 17.46 1.97 43.77
C ARG A 28 17.35 2.38 42.30
N ARG A 29 17.76 1.52 41.36
CA ARG A 29 17.43 1.69 39.93
C ARG A 29 15.98 1.28 39.67
N ALA A 30 15.07 2.26 39.73
CA ALA A 30 13.74 2.17 39.15
C ALA A 30 13.80 2.40 37.63
N GLY A 31 13.03 1.61 36.88
CA GLY A 31 12.97 1.62 35.43
C GLY A 31 12.60 2.98 34.83
N ARG A 32 13.49 3.50 33.98
CA ARG A 32 13.19 4.64 33.11
C ARG A 32 12.40 4.15 31.89
N ARG A 33 11.18 4.67 31.74
CA ARG A 33 10.50 4.75 30.44
C ARG A 33 11.41 5.52 29.46
N PRO A 34 11.47 5.16 28.17
CA PRO A 34 12.20 5.99 27.21
C PRO A 34 11.47 7.34 27.09
N GLY A 35 12.15 8.40 27.51
CA GLY A 35 11.66 9.76 27.42
C GLY A 35 11.44 10.15 25.96
N ARG A 36 10.36 10.90 25.71
CA ARG A 36 10.26 11.77 24.54
C ARG A 36 11.54 12.63 24.48
N PRO A 37 12.17 12.82 23.32
CA PRO A 37 13.22 13.82 23.22
C PRO A 37 12.61 15.17 23.58
N ALA A 38 13.26 15.86 24.52
CA ALA A 38 12.96 17.22 24.84
C ALA A 38 13.20 18.07 23.59
N ASP A 39 12.19 18.82 23.16
CA ASP A 39 12.33 19.86 22.15
C ASP A 39 13.23 20.96 22.72
N GLY A 40 14.54 20.84 22.49
CA GLY A 40 15.50 21.92 22.68
C GLY A 40 15.31 23.02 21.62
N PRO A 41 15.76 24.26 21.87
CA PRO A 41 15.51 25.37 20.98
C PRO A 41 16.29 25.20 19.67
N GLY A 42 15.57 25.07 18.56
CA GLY A 42 16.04 25.54 17.24
C GLY A 42 17.13 24.74 16.55
N THR A 43 17.04 23.40 16.46
CA THR A 43 17.79 22.70 15.38
C THR A 43 17.11 23.04 14.06
N ARG A 44 17.64 24.01 13.31
CA ARG A 44 17.16 24.30 11.95
C ARG A 44 17.26 23.00 11.14
N LEU A 45 16.11 22.40 10.80
CA LEU A 45 16.04 21.28 9.86
C LEU A 45 16.87 21.64 8.62
N THR A 46 17.83 20.78 8.29
CA THR A 46 18.68 20.92 7.12
C THR A 46 17.81 21.06 5.87
N PHE A 47 18.31 21.77 4.84
CA PHE A 47 17.61 21.90 3.57
C PHE A 47 17.21 20.52 3.01
N ALA A 48 18.12 19.54 3.10
CA ALA A 48 17.89 18.15 2.73
C ALA A 48 16.67 17.53 3.46
N ALA A 49 16.52 17.75 4.76
CA ALA A 49 15.40 17.20 5.53
C ALA A 49 14.03 17.78 5.14
N ARG A 50 13.98 18.89 4.39
CA ARG A 50 12.74 19.50 3.86
C ARG A 50 12.38 18.98 2.46
N LEU A 51 13.33 18.42 1.71
CA LEU A 51 13.11 17.94 0.35
C LEU A 51 11.97 16.91 0.25
N PRO A 52 11.82 15.93 1.16
CA PRO A 52 10.73 14.97 1.06
C PRO A 52 9.35 15.63 1.18
N ALA A 53 9.21 16.62 2.07
CA ALA A 53 7.97 17.37 2.21
C ALA A 53 7.68 18.21 0.96
N ALA A 54 8.70 18.84 0.37
CA ALA A 54 8.56 19.61 -0.87
C ALA A 54 8.14 18.72 -2.05
N ALA A 55 8.81 17.58 -2.26
CA ALA A 55 8.41 16.60 -3.28
C ALA A 55 6.99 16.05 -3.04
N GLY A 56 6.64 15.82 -1.77
CA GLY A 56 5.27 15.45 -1.39
C GLY A 56 4.24 16.52 -1.75
N LEU A 57 4.58 17.81 -1.65
CA LEU A 57 3.70 18.91 -2.07
C LEU A 57 3.58 19.02 -3.59
N VAL A 58 4.62 18.66 -4.36
CA VAL A 58 4.52 18.55 -5.83
C VAL A 58 3.47 17.50 -6.21
N PHE A 59 3.50 16.32 -5.58
CA PHE A 59 2.45 15.32 -5.76
C PHE A 59 1.06 15.86 -5.40
N CYS A 60 0.93 16.62 -4.31
CA CYS A 60 -0.36 17.22 -3.93
C CYS A 60 -0.86 18.20 -5.01
N GLY A 61 0.05 18.97 -5.63
CA GLY A 61 -0.24 19.85 -6.77
C GLY A 61 -0.76 19.08 -7.98
N ILE A 62 -0.10 17.96 -8.31
CA ILE A 62 -0.53 17.05 -9.38
C ILE A 62 -1.91 16.47 -9.08
N ALA A 63 -2.15 15.99 -7.85
CA ALA A 63 -3.46 15.46 -7.46
C ALA A 63 -4.58 16.52 -7.55
N ALA A 64 -4.31 17.77 -7.15
CA ALA A 64 -5.25 18.86 -7.32
C ALA A 64 -5.54 19.14 -8.80
N TRP A 65 -4.49 19.16 -9.63
CA TRP A 65 -4.62 19.36 -11.07
C TRP A 65 -5.38 18.23 -11.75
N SER A 66 -5.13 16.97 -11.37
CA SER A 66 -5.88 15.81 -11.87
C SER A 66 -7.38 15.94 -11.63
N VAL A 67 -7.80 16.44 -10.46
CA VAL A 67 -9.22 16.68 -10.17
C VAL A 67 -9.75 17.86 -10.98
N ILE A 68 -9.09 19.02 -10.93
CA ILE A 68 -9.56 20.23 -11.60
C ILE A 68 -9.63 20.02 -13.12
N GLY A 69 -8.57 19.49 -13.72
CA GLY A 69 -8.48 19.22 -15.15
C GLY A 69 -9.59 18.28 -15.62
N ASN A 70 -9.85 17.20 -14.89
CA ASN A 70 -10.91 16.26 -15.26
C ASN A 70 -12.33 16.77 -14.95
N LEU A 71 -12.51 17.71 -14.03
CA LEU A 71 -13.82 18.36 -13.83
C LEU A 71 -14.13 19.35 -14.96
N LEU A 72 -13.11 20.05 -15.47
CA LEU A 72 -13.25 21.03 -16.56
C LEU A 72 -13.34 20.35 -17.94
N SER A 73 -12.48 19.37 -18.18
CA SER A 73 -12.38 18.62 -19.44
C SER A 73 -12.11 17.15 -19.11
N PRO A 74 -13.15 16.34 -18.89
CA PRO A 74 -12.96 14.95 -18.49
C PRO A 74 -12.22 14.13 -19.54
N HIS A 75 -11.25 13.35 -19.07
CA HIS A 75 -10.63 12.28 -19.83
C HIS A 75 -11.20 10.95 -19.34
N TYR A 76 -11.93 10.28 -20.22
CA TYR A 76 -12.55 9.00 -19.91
C TYR A 76 -11.57 7.85 -20.17
N GLY A 77 -11.67 6.81 -19.35
CA GLY A 77 -11.05 5.52 -19.63
C GLY A 77 -11.88 4.77 -20.68
N PHE A 78 -12.17 3.49 -20.40
CA PHE A 78 -13.01 2.69 -21.29
C PHE A 78 -14.49 3.11 -21.28
N SER A 79 -15.00 3.56 -20.14
CA SER A 79 -16.42 3.91 -19.95
C SER A 79 -16.61 5.38 -19.59
N GLN A 80 -17.72 5.96 -20.05
CA GLN A 80 -18.19 7.26 -19.57
C GLN A 80 -18.96 7.12 -18.26
N TYR A 81 -18.64 7.97 -17.29
CA TYR A 81 -19.40 8.08 -16.05
C TYR A 81 -20.35 9.28 -16.09
N PRO A 82 -21.57 9.16 -15.54
CA PRO A 82 -22.46 10.30 -15.37
C PRO A 82 -21.91 11.29 -14.32
N ARG A 83 -21.57 12.51 -14.76
CA ARG A 83 -20.88 13.51 -13.90
C ARG A 83 -21.68 13.89 -12.65
N GLY A 84 -22.99 14.10 -12.81
CA GLY A 84 -23.88 14.44 -11.69
C GLY A 84 -23.92 13.34 -10.63
N TRP A 85 -23.99 12.07 -11.04
CA TRP A 85 -23.98 10.93 -10.13
C TRP A 85 -22.61 10.71 -9.50
N ALA A 86 -21.52 10.92 -10.22
CA ALA A 86 -20.16 10.87 -9.65
C ALA A 86 -19.97 11.95 -8.57
N ALA A 87 -20.44 13.18 -8.81
CA ALA A 87 -20.40 14.26 -7.82
C ALA A 87 -21.27 13.95 -6.60
N ALA A 88 -22.49 13.44 -6.82
CA ALA A 88 -23.38 13.00 -5.74
C ALA A 88 -22.76 11.87 -4.91
N ALA A 89 -22.12 10.89 -5.54
CA ALA A 89 -21.40 9.82 -4.86
C ALA A 89 -20.22 10.35 -4.04
N ALA A 90 -19.43 11.27 -4.58
CA ALA A 90 -18.36 11.93 -3.83
C ALA A 90 -18.90 12.63 -2.57
N GLY A 91 -20.00 13.37 -2.71
CA GLY A 91 -20.70 14.00 -1.59
C GLY A 91 -21.21 13.00 -0.56
N ALA A 92 -21.86 11.93 -1.00
CA ALA A 92 -22.37 10.87 -0.13
C ALA A 92 -21.26 10.18 0.67
N VAL A 93 -20.15 9.82 0.02
CA VAL A 93 -18.98 9.22 0.69
C VAL A 93 -18.37 10.20 1.69
N LEU A 94 -18.25 11.49 1.34
CA LEU A 94 -17.75 12.51 2.27
C LEU A 94 -18.65 12.66 3.51
N VAL A 95 -19.98 12.67 3.33
CA VAL A 95 -20.95 12.70 4.43
C VAL A 95 -20.85 11.45 5.29
N LEU A 96 -20.70 10.26 4.69
CA LEU A 96 -20.48 9.01 5.43
C LEU A 96 -19.18 9.06 6.24
N MET A 97 -18.07 9.55 5.65
CA MET A 97 -16.81 9.74 6.38
C MET A 97 -16.97 10.70 7.56
N ALA A 98 -17.70 11.82 7.37
CA ALA A 98 -17.97 12.78 8.44
C ALA A 98 -18.86 12.18 9.53
N GLY A 99 -19.92 11.46 9.16
CA GLY A 99 -20.80 10.75 10.08
C GLY A 99 -20.04 9.70 10.90
N LEU A 100 -19.21 8.88 10.25
CA LEU A 100 -18.33 7.90 10.91
C LEU A 100 -17.35 8.57 11.86
N TYR A 101 -16.71 9.67 11.44
CA TYR A 101 -15.80 10.43 12.29
C TYR A 101 -16.50 10.98 13.53
N LEU A 102 -17.67 11.62 13.38
CA LEU A 102 -18.45 12.15 14.49
C LEU A 102 -18.97 11.05 15.43
N LEU A 103 -19.42 9.92 14.87
CA LEU A 103 -19.86 8.76 15.64
C LEU A 103 -18.72 8.21 16.50
N GLN A 104 -17.51 8.12 15.96
CA GLN A 104 -16.33 7.68 16.71
C GLN A 104 -15.97 8.63 17.86
N GLN A 105 -16.18 9.94 17.68
CA GLN A 105 -15.96 10.93 18.75
C GLN A 105 -17.02 10.84 19.85
N ARG A 106 -18.27 10.52 19.50
CA ARG A 106 -19.38 10.37 20.46
C ARG A 106 -19.38 9.02 21.16
N SER A 107 -18.82 7.98 20.53
CA SER A 107 -18.80 6.62 21.07
C SER A 107 -17.75 6.50 22.18
N THR A 108 -18.06 7.09 23.34
CA THR A 108 -17.31 6.93 24.58
C THR A 108 -18.08 6.01 25.53
N GLY A 109 -17.59 4.80 25.75
CA GLY A 109 -17.68 4.16 27.07
C GLY A 109 -18.77 3.12 27.35
N ALA A 110 -19.74 2.88 26.47
CA ALA A 110 -20.76 1.85 26.75
C ALA A 110 -20.25 0.41 26.46
N LEU A 111 -19.66 0.19 25.28
CA LEU A 111 -19.07 -1.10 24.87
C LEU A 111 -17.67 -1.38 25.45
N SER A 112 -17.11 -0.45 26.24
CA SER A 112 -15.72 -0.53 26.71
C SER A 112 -15.53 -1.47 27.91
N ARG A 113 -16.61 -1.78 28.66
CA ARG A 113 -16.55 -2.55 29.91
C ARG A 113 -16.27 -4.04 29.71
N HIS A 114 -16.74 -4.65 28.62
CA HIS A 114 -16.55 -6.08 28.35
C HIS A 114 -15.51 -6.32 27.24
N ARG A 115 -14.25 -6.55 27.65
CA ARG A 115 -13.13 -6.79 26.71
C ARG A 115 -13.37 -8.01 25.80
N GLY A 116 -13.94 -9.09 26.33
CA GLY A 116 -14.25 -10.32 25.60
C GLY A 116 -15.26 -10.09 24.47
N LEU A 117 -16.44 -9.54 24.81
CA LEU A 117 -17.48 -9.21 23.84
C LEU A 117 -16.96 -8.32 22.71
N ARG A 118 -16.18 -7.28 23.02
CA ARG A 118 -15.59 -6.40 22.01
C ARG A 118 -14.63 -7.13 21.06
N ASN A 119 -13.81 -8.06 21.57
CA ASN A 119 -12.92 -8.85 20.74
C ASN A 119 -13.72 -9.81 19.86
N LEU A 120 -14.75 -10.47 20.41
CA LEU A 120 -15.66 -11.32 19.65
C LEU A 120 -16.34 -10.54 18.52
N MET A 121 -16.90 -9.36 18.78
CA MET A 121 -17.52 -8.52 17.76
C MET A 121 -16.54 -8.12 16.64
N ARG A 122 -15.27 -7.86 16.98
CA ARG A 122 -14.24 -7.58 15.97
C ARG A 122 -13.93 -8.80 15.11
N VAL A 123 -13.83 -9.98 15.72
CA VAL A 123 -13.63 -11.24 14.99
C VAL A 123 -14.81 -11.49 14.04
N ILE A 124 -16.05 -11.34 14.53
CA ILE A 124 -17.26 -11.46 13.72
C ILE A 124 -17.26 -10.46 12.56
N LEU A 125 -16.90 -9.19 12.80
CA LEU A 125 -16.83 -8.18 11.76
C LEU A 125 -15.80 -8.55 10.67
N TRP A 126 -14.58 -8.92 11.06
CA TRP A 126 -13.54 -9.29 10.09
C TRP A 126 -13.89 -10.57 9.34
N ALA A 127 -14.45 -11.58 10.02
CA ALA A 127 -14.93 -12.81 9.39
C ALA A 127 -16.08 -12.52 8.41
N GLY A 128 -17.02 -11.64 8.78
CA GLY A 128 -18.12 -11.21 7.91
C GLY A 128 -17.63 -10.45 6.68
N LEU A 129 -16.65 -9.56 6.84
CA LEU A 129 -16.02 -8.85 5.71
C LEU A 129 -15.29 -9.82 4.78
N PHE A 130 -14.58 -10.81 5.32
CA PHE A 130 -13.92 -11.84 4.50
C PHE A 130 -14.93 -12.73 3.77
N ALA A 131 -15.98 -13.19 4.46
CA ALA A 131 -17.04 -13.98 3.84
C ALA A 131 -17.76 -13.19 2.73
N LEU A 132 -18.01 -11.90 2.94
CA LEU A 132 -18.56 -11.02 1.92
C LEU A 132 -17.61 -10.85 0.73
N GLN A 133 -16.30 -10.72 0.96
CA GLN A 133 -15.30 -10.66 -0.11
C GLN A 133 -15.33 -11.92 -0.97
N VAL A 134 -15.32 -13.11 -0.34
CA VAL A 134 -15.39 -14.39 -1.05
C VAL A 134 -16.70 -14.50 -1.84
N ARG A 135 -17.83 -14.13 -1.22
CA ARG A 135 -19.16 -14.15 -1.85
C ARG A 135 -19.22 -13.29 -3.10
N LEU A 136 -18.67 -12.06 -3.05
CA LEU A 136 -18.65 -11.15 -4.18
C LEU A 136 -17.74 -11.68 -5.29
N VAL A 137 -16.51 -12.09 -4.94
CA VAL A 137 -15.54 -12.62 -5.90
C VAL A 137 -16.08 -13.84 -6.63
N PHE A 138 -16.78 -14.74 -5.94
CA PHE A 138 -17.39 -15.90 -6.60
C PHE A 138 -18.54 -15.53 -7.55
N ALA A 139 -19.34 -14.51 -7.23
CA ALA A 139 -20.38 -14.03 -8.13
C ALA A 139 -19.81 -13.39 -9.40
N VAL A 140 -18.70 -12.64 -9.28
CA VAL A 140 -18.17 -11.81 -10.36
C VAL A 140 -16.91 -12.39 -11.00
N ARG A 141 -16.59 -13.67 -10.72
CA ARG A 141 -15.47 -14.35 -11.37
C ARG A 141 -15.72 -14.44 -12.88
N LEU A 142 -14.69 -14.15 -13.66
CA LEU A 142 -14.78 -14.07 -15.11
C LEU A 142 -13.55 -14.72 -15.75
N PRO A 143 -13.73 -15.43 -16.88
CA PRO A 143 -12.63 -15.94 -17.66
C PRO A 143 -12.05 -14.76 -18.44
N ALA A 144 -10.98 -14.18 -17.91
CA ALA A 144 -10.30 -13.08 -18.59
C ALA A 144 -9.67 -13.56 -19.90
N ASP A 145 -9.57 -12.66 -20.89
CA ASP A 145 -9.07 -12.93 -22.25
C ASP A 145 -7.85 -12.06 -22.64
N TRP A 146 -7.25 -11.39 -21.66
CA TRP A 146 -5.98 -10.68 -21.78
C TRP A 146 -4.85 -11.47 -21.09
N ASP A 147 -3.72 -10.83 -20.79
CA ASP A 147 -2.54 -11.44 -20.13
C ASP A 147 -2.84 -12.42 -18.98
N SER A 148 -3.88 -12.14 -18.16
CA SER A 148 -4.26 -13.02 -17.05
C SER A 148 -4.73 -14.40 -17.52
N HIS A 149 -5.29 -14.50 -18.73
CA HIS A 149 -5.61 -15.77 -19.36
C HIS A 149 -4.37 -16.64 -19.53
N ALA A 150 -3.32 -16.09 -20.16
CA ALA A 150 -2.07 -16.80 -20.40
C ALA A 150 -1.40 -17.24 -19.07
N VAL A 151 -1.51 -16.39 -18.03
CA VAL A 151 -1.05 -16.72 -16.67
C VAL A 151 -1.84 -17.87 -16.07
N PHE A 152 -3.17 -17.81 -16.10
CA PHE A 152 -4.03 -18.83 -15.52
C PHE A 152 -3.89 -20.17 -16.26
N GLU A 153 -4.04 -20.19 -17.58
CA GLU A 153 -3.97 -21.41 -18.40
C GLU A 153 -2.64 -22.13 -18.25
N SER A 154 -1.52 -21.39 -18.32
CA SER A 154 -0.20 -22.01 -18.17
C SER A 154 0.00 -22.53 -16.74
N ALA A 155 -0.48 -21.81 -15.72
CA ALA A 155 -0.41 -22.27 -14.34
C ALA A 155 -1.26 -23.52 -14.07
N ALA A 156 -2.48 -23.55 -14.60
CA ALA A 156 -3.41 -24.67 -14.50
C ALA A 156 -2.88 -25.90 -15.24
N GLY A 157 -2.36 -25.71 -16.46
CA GLY A 157 -1.77 -26.78 -17.26
C GLY A 157 -0.55 -27.42 -16.60
N LEU A 158 0.34 -26.59 -16.03
CA LEU A 158 1.45 -27.07 -15.21
C LEU A 158 0.97 -27.78 -13.93
N ALA A 159 -0.13 -27.34 -13.33
CA ALA A 159 -0.64 -27.92 -12.10
C ALA A 159 -1.29 -29.30 -12.30
N GLN A 160 -1.99 -29.47 -13.41
CA GLN A 160 -2.64 -30.72 -13.81
C GLN A 160 -1.68 -31.70 -14.52
N GLY A 161 -0.49 -31.22 -14.92
CA GLY A 161 0.48 -32.02 -15.68
C GLY A 161 0.12 -32.20 -17.15
N THR A 162 -0.85 -31.45 -17.66
CA THR A 162 -1.20 -31.41 -19.10
C THR A 162 -0.17 -30.62 -19.91
N GLN A 163 0.59 -29.74 -19.25
CA GLN A 163 1.70 -29.00 -19.82
C GLN A 163 2.95 -29.20 -18.94
N THR A 164 4.12 -29.25 -19.56
CA THR A 164 5.42 -29.32 -18.88
C THR A 164 6.15 -27.98 -18.85
N ALA A 165 5.74 -27.03 -19.69
CA ALA A 165 6.33 -25.70 -19.81
C ALA A 165 5.26 -24.61 -19.95
N LEU A 166 5.63 -23.39 -19.58
CA LEU A 166 4.85 -22.19 -19.83
C LEU A 166 4.76 -21.92 -21.33
N SER A 167 3.67 -21.28 -21.76
CA SER A 167 3.47 -20.91 -23.17
C SER A 167 4.52 -19.92 -23.69
N SER A 168 4.63 -19.80 -25.03
CA SER A 168 5.56 -18.86 -25.70
C SER A 168 5.32 -17.40 -25.33
N TYR A 169 4.13 -17.07 -24.82
CA TYR A 169 3.79 -15.76 -24.24
C TYR A 169 4.84 -15.27 -23.23
N PHE A 170 5.34 -16.15 -22.36
CA PHE A 170 6.29 -15.81 -21.30
C PHE A 170 7.69 -15.49 -21.84
N GLY A 171 8.00 -15.91 -23.06
CA GLY A 171 9.21 -15.50 -23.75
C GLY A 171 9.22 -14.03 -24.14
N ILE A 172 8.04 -13.48 -24.44
CA ILE A 172 7.84 -12.06 -24.79
C ILE A 172 7.61 -11.23 -23.52
N ASN A 173 6.83 -11.77 -22.58
CA ASN A 173 6.40 -11.11 -21.35
C ASN A 173 6.91 -11.83 -20.08
N PRO A 174 8.24 -11.87 -19.85
CA PRO A 174 8.83 -12.61 -18.72
C PRO A 174 8.47 -12.01 -17.36
N ASN A 175 7.97 -10.78 -17.31
CA ASN A 175 7.49 -10.14 -16.09
C ASN A 175 6.28 -10.83 -15.45
N ASN A 176 5.63 -11.78 -16.16
CA ASN A 176 4.53 -12.58 -15.63
C ASN A 176 4.97 -13.97 -15.14
N THR A 177 6.24 -14.35 -15.34
CA THR A 177 6.77 -15.69 -15.04
C THR A 177 6.62 -16.08 -13.57
N LEU A 178 7.13 -15.24 -12.65
CA LEU A 178 7.02 -15.53 -11.22
C LEU A 178 5.56 -15.71 -10.78
N LEU A 179 4.65 -14.87 -11.28
CA LEU A 179 3.23 -14.97 -10.96
C LEU A 179 2.64 -16.32 -11.42
N ALA A 180 2.95 -16.76 -12.64
CA ALA A 180 2.48 -18.03 -13.17
C ALA A 180 3.05 -19.24 -12.40
N LEU A 181 4.33 -19.21 -12.01
CA LEU A 181 4.95 -20.27 -11.22
C LEU A 181 4.37 -20.37 -9.81
N LEU A 182 4.15 -19.23 -9.16
CA LEU A 182 3.50 -19.18 -7.83
C LEU A 182 2.04 -19.63 -7.89
N LEU A 183 1.31 -19.22 -8.93
CA LEU A 183 -0.06 -19.67 -9.15
C LEU A 183 -0.10 -21.17 -9.42
N SER A 184 0.81 -21.71 -10.24
CA SER A 184 0.94 -23.14 -10.50
C SER A 184 1.19 -23.93 -9.20
N ALA A 185 2.09 -23.46 -8.34
CA ALA A 185 2.34 -24.08 -7.04
C ALA A 185 1.09 -24.10 -6.15
N TYR A 186 0.32 -23.01 -6.12
CA TYR A 186 -0.96 -22.96 -5.40
C TYR A 186 -2.00 -23.91 -6.00
N LEU A 187 -2.15 -23.93 -7.34
CA LEU A 187 -3.10 -24.79 -8.03
C LEU A 187 -2.75 -26.28 -7.81
N ARG A 188 -1.46 -26.66 -7.83
CA ARG A 188 -1.02 -28.01 -7.48
C ARG A 188 -1.42 -28.39 -6.05
N PHE A 189 -1.24 -27.47 -5.11
CA PHE A 189 -1.61 -27.70 -3.72
C PHE A 189 -3.12 -27.94 -3.56
N VAL A 190 -3.98 -27.10 -4.16
CA VAL A 190 -5.44 -27.28 -4.03
C VAL A 190 -5.95 -28.50 -4.80
N THR A 191 -5.37 -28.84 -5.95
CA THR A 191 -5.67 -30.08 -6.67
C THR A 191 -5.31 -31.30 -5.82
N ALA A 192 -4.19 -31.27 -5.09
CA ALA A 192 -3.82 -32.32 -4.14
C ALA A 192 -4.80 -32.45 -2.96
N LEU A 193 -5.56 -31.39 -2.65
CA LEU A 193 -6.66 -31.41 -1.69
C LEU A 193 -8.01 -31.85 -2.32
N GLY A 194 -8.04 -32.18 -3.60
CA GLY A 194 -9.24 -32.63 -4.33
C GLY A 194 -10.07 -31.49 -4.95
N VAL A 195 -9.56 -30.25 -5.00
CA VAL A 195 -10.25 -29.14 -5.68
C VAL A 195 -10.10 -29.29 -7.20
N THR A 196 -11.22 -29.39 -7.90
CA THR A 196 -11.25 -29.55 -9.37
C THR A 196 -11.52 -28.25 -10.12
N ASP A 197 -12.28 -27.33 -9.53
CA ASP A 197 -12.57 -26.00 -10.08
C ASP A 197 -11.42 -25.03 -9.78
N LEU A 198 -10.46 -24.97 -10.71
CA LEU A 198 -9.27 -24.14 -10.57
C LEU A 198 -9.54 -22.64 -10.74
N GLU A 199 -10.57 -22.27 -11.50
CA GLU A 199 -10.98 -20.86 -11.63
C GLU A 199 -11.53 -20.34 -10.31
N MET A 200 -12.40 -21.12 -9.65
CA MET A 200 -12.89 -20.80 -8.32
C MET A 200 -11.74 -20.76 -7.29
N ALA A 201 -10.77 -21.66 -7.39
CA ALA A 201 -9.59 -21.64 -6.52
C ALA A 201 -8.75 -20.36 -6.72
N ALA A 202 -8.47 -19.97 -7.97
CA ALA A 202 -7.75 -18.74 -8.28
C ALA A 202 -8.52 -17.49 -7.80
N ALA A 203 -9.83 -17.46 -8.00
CA ALA A 203 -10.69 -16.39 -7.49
C ALA A 203 -10.64 -16.33 -5.95
N PHE A 204 -10.70 -17.47 -5.26
CA PHE A 204 -10.56 -17.54 -3.80
C PHE A 204 -9.20 -17.01 -3.32
N LEU A 205 -8.11 -17.37 -3.99
CA LEU A 205 -6.78 -16.82 -3.70
C LEU A 205 -6.77 -15.29 -3.86
N ASN A 206 -7.38 -14.76 -4.92
CA ASN A 206 -7.51 -13.31 -5.13
C ASN A 206 -8.28 -12.65 -3.97
N ALA A 207 -9.38 -13.25 -3.51
CA ALA A 207 -10.15 -12.78 -2.36
C ALA A 207 -9.30 -12.73 -1.07
N VAL A 208 -8.47 -13.75 -0.82
CA VAL A 208 -7.53 -13.78 0.31
C VAL A 208 -6.51 -12.65 0.22
N VAL A 209 -5.93 -12.41 -0.96
CA VAL A 209 -4.95 -11.34 -1.16
C VAL A 209 -5.58 -9.95 -0.97
N LEU A 210 -6.75 -9.70 -1.56
CA LEU A 210 -7.47 -8.42 -1.41
C LEU A 210 -7.93 -8.19 0.05
N PHE A 211 -8.32 -9.25 0.75
CA PHE A 211 -8.60 -9.14 2.18
C PHE A 211 -7.33 -8.81 3.00
N ALA A 212 -6.19 -9.42 2.67
CA ALA A 212 -4.91 -9.08 3.29
C ALA A 212 -4.53 -7.60 3.03
N VAL A 213 -4.74 -7.08 1.82
CA VAL A 213 -4.59 -5.65 1.50
C VAL A 213 -5.46 -4.78 2.42
N THR A 214 -6.72 -5.16 2.63
CA THR A 214 -7.65 -4.43 3.50
C THR A 214 -7.15 -4.38 4.94
N VAL A 215 -6.70 -5.52 5.48
CA VAL A 215 -6.16 -5.62 6.85
C VAL A 215 -4.87 -4.80 7.01
N LEU A 216 -3.94 -4.91 6.05
CA LEU A 216 -2.68 -4.17 6.05
C LEU A 216 -2.91 -2.66 5.95
N THR A 217 -3.83 -2.22 5.08
CA THR A 217 -4.18 -0.81 4.93
C THR A 217 -4.79 -0.25 6.21
N TYR A 218 -5.70 -1.00 6.85
CA TYR A 218 -6.23 -0.65 8.17
C TYR A 218 -5.11 -0.50 9.21
N TRP A 219 -4.14 -1.43 9.22
CA TRP A 219 -3.04 -1.37 10.17
C TRP A 219 -2.08 -0.19 9.91
N ALA A 220 -1.73 0.06 8.65
CA ALA A 220 -0.94 1.22 8.25
C ALA A 220 -1.63 2.54 8.66
N ALA A 221 -2.93 2.68 8.37
CA ALA A 221 -3.72 3.84 8.78
C ALA A 221 -3.70 4.03 10.31
N ARG A 222 -3.80 2.93 11.06
CA ARG A 222 -3.73 2.95 12.53
C ARG A 222 -2.37 3.40 13.03
N MET A 223 -1.28 2.94 12.42
CA MET A 223 0.08 3.32 12.80
C MET A 223 0.40 4.77 12.43
N LEU A 224 -0.17 5.26 11.33
CA LEU A 224 0.01 6.62 10.83
C LEU A 224 -0.81 7.64 11.60
N ALA A 225 -2.10 7.41 11.85
CA ALA A 225 -2.98 8.42 12.42
C ALA A 225 -4.01 7.91 13.46
N GLY A 226 -3.82 6.67 13.94
CA GLY A 226 -4.61 6.07 15.01
C GLY A 226 -5.88 5.36 14.53
N THR A 227 -6.62 4.78 15.48
CA THR A 227 -7.78 3.93 15.19
C THR A 227 -8.87 4.63 14.38
N SER A 228 -9.05 5.93 14.57
CA SER A 228 -10.07 6.70 13.84
C SER A 228 -9.79 6.72 12.33
N ALA A 229 -8.55 7.01 11.93
CA ALA A 229 -8.15 6.93 10.52
C ALA A 229 -8.27 5.50 9.95
N ALA A 230 -7.96 4.49 10.77
CA ALA A 230 -8.07 3.09 10.37
C ALA A 230 -9.52 2.69 10.05
N VAL A 231 -10.48 3.07 10.89
CA VAL A 231 -11.90 2.80 10.63
C VAL A 231 -12.40 3.62 9.43
N LEU A 232 -11.96 4.87 9.28
CA LEU A 232 -12.31 5.69 8.11
C LEU A 232 -11.80 5.07 6.80
N ALA A 233 -10.64 4.41 6.81
CA ALA A 233 -10.08 3.74 5.63
C ALA A 233 -10.92 2.56 5.15
N LEU A 234 -11.72 1.93 6.02
CA LEU A 234 -12.57 0.80 5.64
C LEU A 234 -13.64 1.18 4.61
N LEU A 235 -14.10 2.44 4.59
CA LEU A 235 -15.11 2.89 3.64
C LEU A 235 -14.59 2.88 2.18
N PRO A 236 -13.52 3.61 1.82
CA PRO A 236 -12.98 3.53 0.46
C PRO A 236 -12.33 2.17 0.14
N LEU A 237 -11.85 1.41 1.14
CA LEU A 237 -11.46 0.01 0.93
C LEU A 237 -12.65 -0.87 0.54
N GLY A 238 -13.80 -0.65 1.17
CA GLY A 238 -15.05 -1.32 0.81
C GLY A 238 -15.45 -1.05 -0.64
N ILE A 239 -15.23 0.18 -1.11
CA ILE A 239 -15.58 0.59 -2.48
C ILE A 239 -14.58 0.04 -3.50
N PHE A 240 -13.27 0.20 -3.26
CA PHE A 240 -12.25 -0.12 -4.26
C PHE A 240 -11.69 -1.54 -4.19
N VAL A 241 -11.79 -2.22 -3.06
CA VAL A 241 -11.20 -3.57 -2.88
C VAL A 241 -12.30 -4.62 -2.76
N LEU A 242 -13.25 -4.39 -1.86
CA LEU A 242 -14.34 -5.34 -1.63
C LEU A 242 -15.34 -5.35 -2.80
N PHE A 243 -15.80 -4.17 -3.21
CA PHE A 243 -16.77 -4.01 -4.30
C PHE A 243 -16.07 -3.68 -5.63
N SER A 244 -15.10 -4.52 -6.01
CA SER A 244 -14.25 -4.30 -7.18
C SER A 244 -14.48 -5.30 -8.31
N PRO A 245 -14.74 -4.87 -9.56
CA PRO A 245 -14.74 -5.74 -10.73
C PRO A 245 -13.39 -6.42 -10.96
N TRP A 246 -12.29 -5.81 -10.51
CA TRP A 246 -10.97 -6.46 -10.52
C TRP A 246 -10.87 -7.64 -9.55
N ALA A 247 -11.82 -7.79 -8.61
CA ALA A 247 -11.80 -8.88 -7.64
C ALA A 247 -12.08 -10.25 -8.29
N GLY A 248 -12.76 -10.28 -9.44
CA GLY A 248 -13.08 -11.51 -10.17
C GLY A 248 -11.91 -12.17 -10.90
N VAL A 249 -10.79 -11.46 -11.09
CA VAL A 249 -9.63 -11.94 -11.85
C VAL A 249 -8.37 -11.85 -11.02
N LEU A 250 -7.69 -12.98 -10.83
CA LEU A 250 -6.35 -13.00 -10.23
C LEU A 250 -5.33 -12.55 -11.28
N TYR A 251 -4.69 -11.39 -11.06
CA TYR A 251 -3.62 -10.92 -11.93
C TYR A 251 -2.59 -10.07 -11.19
N SER A 252 -1.56 -9.61 -11.90
CA SER A 252 -0.44 -8.84 -11.33
C SER A 252 -0.89 -7.55 -10.62
N ASP A 253 -1.95 -6.89 -11.08
CA ASP A 253 -2.45 -5.66 -10.46
C ASP A 253 -3.13 -5.90 -9.10
N THR A 254 -3.86 -7.01 -8.95
CA THR A 254 -4.52 -7.37 -7.68
C THR A 254 -3.56 -8.02 -6.71
N VAL A 255 -2.77 -8.99 -7.18
CA VAL A 255 -1.78 -9.70 -6.35
C VAL A 255 -0.65 -8.75 -5.93
N GLY A 256 -0.20 -7.90 -6.86
CA GLY A 256 0.86 -6.91 -6.62
C GLY A 256 0.49 -5.87 -5.55
N MET A 257 -0.80 -5.59 -5.35
CA MET A 257 -1.30 -4.58 -4.40
C MET A 257 -0.90 -4.85 -2.94
N VAL A 258 -0.70 -6.11 -2.55
CA VAL A 258 -0.32 -6.47 -1.19
C VAL A 258 1.08 -5.99 -0.82
N PHE A 259 2.00 -5.91 -1.79
CA PHE A 259 3.42 -5.67 -1.51
C PHE A 259 3.73 -4.24 -1.09
N PRO A 260 3.27 -3.16 -1.78
CA PRO A 260 3.54 -1.80 -1.33
C PRO A 260 3.02 -1.55 0.08
N ILE A 261 1.80 -2.00 0.39
CA ILE A 261 1.21 -1.79 1.71
C ILE A 261 1.87 -2.66 2.80
N LEU A 262 2.28 -3.89 2.47
CA LEU A 262 3.07 -4.73 3.37
C LEU A 262 4.42 -4.08 3.69
N ILE A 263 5.15 -3.63 2.66
CA ILE A 263 6.44 -2.94 2.81
C ILE A 263 6.28 -1.72 3.71
N LEU A 264 5.26 -0.89 3.46
CA LEU A 264 4.96 0.27 4.32
C LEU A 264 4.72 -0.16 5.77
N CYS A 265 3.91 -1.19 6.00
CA CYS A 265 3.63 -1.70 7.35
C CYS A 265 4.91 -2.18 8.06
N LEU A 266 5.75 -2.95 7.38
CA LEU A 266 7.01 -3.47 7.90
C LEU A 266 7.97 -2.34 8.27
N LEU A 267 8.13 -1.35 7.38
CA LEU A 267 8.97 -0.18 7.62
C LEU A 267 8.43 0.68 8.77
N LEU A 268 7.12 0.93 8.82
CA LEU A 268 6.49 1.63 9.94
C LEU A 268 6.68 0.88 11.26
N ALA A 269 6.59 -0.46 11.25
CA ALA A 269 6.76 -1.27 12.45
C ALA A 269 8.21 -1.22 12.94
N ALA A 270 9.17 -1.29 12.02
CA ALA A 270 10.59 -1.16 12.32
C ALA A 270 10.91 0.23 12.89
N CYS A 271 10.34 1.31 12.32
CA CYS A 271 10.50 2.67 12.83
C CYS A 271 9.94 2.87 14.25
N ARG A 272 8.94 2.08 14.65
CA ARG A 272 8.30 2.16 15.97
C ARG A 272 8.97 1.27 17.03
N SER A 273 9.87 0.38 16.64
CA SER A 273 10.59 -0.50 17.56
C SER A 273 11.91 0.12 18.03
N GLY A 274 12.19 0.01 19.32
CA GLY A 274 13.47 0.39 19.91
C GLY A 274 14.54 -0.70 19.86
N HIS A 275 14.18 -1.93 19.48
CA HIS A 275 15.04 -3.11 19.58
C HIS A 275 15.51 -3.60 18.20
N TRP A 276 16.83 -3.74 18.01
CA TRP A 276 17.40 -4.23 16.74
C TRP A 276 16.96 -5.66 16.39
N GLN A 277 16.73 -6.50 17.39
CA GLN A 277 16.21 -7.86 17.23
C GLN A 277 14.84 -7.90 16.55
N VAL A 278 14.08 -6.79 16.60
CA VAL A 278 12.80 -6.64 15.90
C VAL A 278 12.98 -5.89 14.59
N ARG A 279 13.83 -4.85 14.55
CA ARG A 279 14.04 -4.02 13.36
C ARG A 279 14.67 -4.79 12.21
N ILE A 280 15.69 -5.59 12.48
CA ILE A 280 16.44 -6.32 11.45
C ILE A 280 15.53 -7.31 10.70
N PRO A 281 14.78 -8.20 11.37
CA PRO A 281 13.84 -9.09 10.67
C PRO A 281 12.81 -8.33 9.85
N LEU A 282 12.26 -7.22 10.36
CA LEU A 282 11.29 -6.40 9.61
C LEU A 282 11.92 -5.76 8.36
N TRP A 283 13.18 -5.32 8.42
CA TRP A 283 13.92 -4.80 7.27
C TRP A 283 14.23 -5.89 6.24
N ILE A 284 14.64 -7.08 6.70
CA ILE A 284 14.85 -8.25 5.83
C ILE A 284 13.54 -8.60 5.11
N LEU A 285 12.43 -8.68 5.85
CA LEU A 285 11.12 -8.96 5.28
C LEU A 285 10.67 -7.87 4.31
N ALA A 286 10.99 -6.59 4.56
CA ALA A 286 10.65 -5.50 3.64
C ALA A 286 11.42 -5.60 2.32
N GLY A 287 12.72 -5.91 2.35
CA GLY A 287 13.51 -6.12 1.13
C GLY A 287 13.07 -7.37 0.37
N ALA A 288 12.86 -8.49 1.06
CA ALA A 288 12.37 -9.74 0.47
C ALA A 288 10.96 -9.58 -0.16
N ALA A 289 10.03 -8.92 0.54
CA ALA A 289 8.71 -8.59 -0.01
C ALA A 289 8.82 -7.67 -1.23
N GLY A 290 9.79 -6.74 -1.24
CA GLY A 290 10.10 -5.92 -2.41
C GLY A 290 10.54 -6.74 -3.61
N ALA A 291 11.37 -7.76 -3.42
CA ALA A 291 11.86 -8.62 -4.51
C ALA A 291 10.75 -9.50 -5.09
N VAL A 292 9.94 -10.14 -4.23
CA VAL A 292 8.78 -10.93 -4.68
C VAL A 292 7.77 -10.04 -5.38
N GLY A 293 7.46 -8.88 -4.79
CA GLY A 293 6.55 -7.91 -5.40
C GLY A 293 7.06 -7.38 -6.73
N TYR A 294 8.36 -7.10 -6.87
CA TYR A 294 8.99 -6.71 -8.15
C TYR A 294 8.83 -7.79 -9.22
N GLY A 295 9.04 -9.06 -8.86
CA GLY A 295 8.86 -10.19 -9.79
C GLY A 295 7.41 -10.41 -10.24
N ILE A 296 6.42 -9.97 -9.45
CA ILE A 296 4.99 -10.00 -9.83
C ILE A 296 4.59 -8.73 -10.60
N LYS A 297 5.05 -7.56 -10.13
CA LYS A 297 4.83 -6.26 -10.77
C LYS A 297 6.03 -5.33 -10.51
N PRO A 298 6.82 -5.00 -11.54
CA PRO A 298 8.04 -4.19 -11.36
C PRO A 298 7.83 -2.84 -10.66
N THR A 299 6.65 -2.23 -10.80
CA THR A 299 6.32 -0.94 -10.19
C THR A 299 6.33 -0.96 -8.66
N VAL A 300 6.25 -2.14 -8.00
CA VAL A 300 6.36 -2.28 -6.54
C VAL A 300 7.67 -1.69 -6.01
N LEU A 301 8.77 -1.81 -6.76
CA LEU A 301 10.08 -1.29 -6.38
C LEU A 301 10.05 0.23 -6.09
N ILE A 302 9.14 0.97 -6.72
CA ILE A 302 9.00 2.43 -6.54
C ILE A 302 8.76 2.79 -5.07
N CYS A 303 8.04 1.95 -4.30
CA CYS A 303 7.79 2.26 -2.89
C CYS A 303 9.06 2.13 -2.02
N LEU A 304 9.95 1.18 -2.32
CA LEU A 304 11.22 1.03 -1.64
C LEU A 304 12.18 2.16 -2.00
N VAL A 305 12.24 2.53 -3.28
CA VAL A 305 13.03 3.68 -3.74
C VAL A 305 12.55 4.96 -3.06
N ALA A 306 11.25 5.21 -3.00
CA ALA A 306 10.69 6.38 -2.32
C ALA A 306 11.00 6.42 -0.82
N ALA A 307 10.91 5.28 -0.13
CA ALA A 307 11.28 5.17 1.27
C ALA A 307 12.79 5.41 1.47
N GLY A 308 13.63 4.84 0.58
CA GLY A 308 15.07 5.03 0.57
C GLY A 308 15.47 6.49 0.35
N LEU A 309 14.95 7.14 -0.68
CA LEU A 309 15.17 8.57 -0.95
C LEU A 309 14.76 9.45 0.23
N THR A 310 13.58 9.16 0.81
CA THR A 310 13.13 9.88 2.01
C THR A 310 14.10 9.68 3.17
N ALA A 311 14.56 8.45 3.39
CA ALA A 311 15.51 8.14 4.46
C ALA A 311 16.87 8.81 4.24
N LEU A 312 17.38 8.83 3.00
CA LEU A 312 18.63 9.52 2.63
C LEU A 312 18.55 11.03 2.91
N CYS A 313 17.44 11.68 2.55
CA CYS A 313 17.22 13.09 2.86
C CYS A 313 17.20 13.40 4.36
N LEU A 314 16.91 12.40 5.20
CA LEU A 314 16.90 12.50 6.66
C LEU A 314 18.25 12.18 7.32
N LEU A 315 19.26 11.70 6.58
CA LEU A 315 20.60 11.45 7.12
C LEU A 315 21.26 12.70 7.72
N PRO A 316 21.24 13.89 7.06
CA PRO A 316 21.96 15.05 7.56
C PRO A 316 21.29 15.63 8.80
N GLY A 317 21.95 15.57 9.95
CA GLY A 317 21.53 16.24 11.18
C GLY A 317 20.57 15.46 12.08
N ARG A 318 20.39 14.14 11.89
CA ARG A 318 19.65 13.28 12.84
C ARG A 318 20.58 12.52 13.78
N GLN A 319 20.21 12.44 15.05
CA GLN A 319 20.72 11.37 15.92
C GLN A 319 20.21 10.01 15.41
N GLY A 320 21.09 9.01 15.31
CA GLY A 320 20.74 7.67 14.84
C GLY A 320 20.95 7.40 13.35
N THR A 321 21.83 8.14 12.67
CA THR A 321 22.26 7.89 11.27
C THR A 321 22.69 6.44 11.03
N ALA A 322 23.44 5.84 11.95
CA ALA A 322 23.88 4.45 11.86
C ALA A 322 22.70 3.47 11.74
N GLY A 323 21.60 3.71 12.46
CA GLY A 323 20.40 2.87 12.36
C GLY A 323 19.66 3.04 11.04
N LEU A 324 19.72 4.22 10.42
CA LEU A 324 19.12 4.48 9.11
C LEU A 324 19.95 3.86 7.98
N LEU A 325 21.28 4.01 8.03
CA LEU A 325 22.22 3.36 7.11
C LEU A 325 22.14 1.84 7.20
N ALA A 326 22.09 1.28 8.42
CA ALA A 326 21.88 -0.16 8.61
C ALA A 326 20.54 -0.61 8.02
N GLY A 327 19.46 0.16 8.22
CA GLY A 327 18.17 -0.14 7.62
C GLY A 327 18.23 -0.16 6.08
N LEU A 328 18.84 0.86 5.47
CA LEU A 328 19.04 0.92 4.02
C LEU A 328 19.87 -0.28 3.52
N ALA A 329 20.99 -0.58 4.17
CA ALA A 329 21.86 -1.69 3.79
C ALA A 329 21.15 -3.04 3.91
N VAL A 330 20.40 -3.28 4.99
CA VAL A 330 19.67 -4.55 5.21
C VAL A 330 18.52 -4.70 4.21
N VAL A 331 17.74 -3.65 3.97
CA VAL A 331 16.64 -3.70 2.98
C VAL A 331 17.19 -3.94 1.58
N THR A 332 18.22 -3.19 1.15
CA THR A 332 18.84 -3.38 -0.17
C THR A 332 19.49 -4.75 -0.29
N GLY A 333 20.27 -5.18 0.70
CA GLY A 333 20.93 -6.48 0.69
C GLY A 333 19.95 -7.66 0.63
N SER A 334 18.87 -7.59 1.42
CA SER A 334 17.82 -8.63 1.39
C SER A 334 16.99 -8.61 0.10
N PHE A 335 16.73 -7.43 -0.47
CA PHE A 335 16.12 -7.32 -1.81
C PHE A 335 17.00 -8.01 -2.87
N LEU A 336 18.29 -7.67 -2.92
CA LEU A 336 19.21 -8.23 -3.92
C LEU A 336 19.38 -9.74 -3.75
N ALA A 337 19.50 -10.22 -2.51
CA ALA A 337 19.61 -11.65 -2.22
C ALA A 337 18.32 -12.41 -2.61
N ALA A 338 17.15 -11.90 -2.26
CA ALA A 338 15.88 -12.52 -2.64
C ALA A 338 15.64 -12.48 -4.15
N TYR A 339 15.97 -11.35 -4.81
CA TYR A 339 15.87 -11.22 -6.27
C TYR A 339 16.80 -12.21 -6.97
N ALA A 340 18.06 -12.32 -6.55
CA ALA A 340 19.00 -13.31 -7.10
C ALA A 340 18.49 -14.75 -6.91
N GLY A 341 17.87 -15.04 -5.76
CA GLY A 341 17.21 -16.32 -5.51
C GLY A 341 16.04 -16.59 -6.45
N ILE A 342 15.15 -15.60 -6.64
CA ILE A 342 14.02 -15.68 -7.58
C ILE A 342 14.52 -15.90 -9.01
N SER A 343 15.46 -15.09 -9.49
CA SER A 343 15.99 -15.24 -10.84
C SER A 343 16.70 -16.57 -11.05
N THR A 344 17.34 -17.12 -10.02
CA THR A 344 17.95 -18.45 -10.09
C THR A 344 16.90 -19.56 -10.13
N PHE A 345 15.83 -19.41 -9.34
CA PHE A 345 14.67 -20.31 -9.38
C PHE A 345 14.00 -20.32 -10.76
N GLU A 346 13.77 -19.15 -11.37
CA GLU A 346 13.20 -19.04 -12.70
C GLU A 346 14.10 -19.66 -13.77
N ARG A 347 15.41 -19.32 -13.79
CA ARG A 347 16.37 -19.88 -14.77
C ARG A 347 16.53 -21.39 -14.69
N ASN A 348 16.45 -21.96 -13.47
CA ASN A 348 16.60 -23.40 -13.26
C ASN A 348 15.28 -24.17 -13.43
N SER A 349 14.16 -23.47 -13.63
CA SER A 349 12.86 -24.10 -13.82
C SER A 349 12.74 -24.60 -15.26
N ALA A 350 12.61 -25.92 -15.43
CA ALA A 350 12.35 -26.53 -16.73
C ALA A 350 11.05 -26.05 -17.39
N ALA A 351 10.15 -25.42 -16.62
CA ALA A 351 8.91 -24.87 -17.13
C ALA A 351 9.09 -23.49 -17.82
N VAL A 352 10.20 -22.79 -17.59
CA VAL A 352 10.41 -21.45 -18.14
C VAL A 352 11.08 -21.57 -19.52
N PRO A 353 10.50 -20.99 -20.59
CA PRO A 353 11.12 -21.01 -21.91
C PRO A 353 12.45 -20.27 -21.92
N ASP A 354 13.50 -20.89 -22.47
CA ASP A 354 14.78 -20.23 -22.72
C ASP A 354 14.71 -19.44 -24.05
N THR A 355 14.62 -18.12 -23.96
CA THR A 355 14.48 -17.25 -25.12
C THR A 355 14.91 -15.82 -24.84
N ASP A 356 15.40 -15.14 -25.87
CA ASP A 356 15.83 -13.74 -25.90
C ASP A 356 14.76 -12.81 -26.49
N ARG A 357 13.52 -13.28 -26.62
CA ARG A 357 12.39 -12.56 -27.24
C ARG A 357 11.70 -11.54 -26.33
N ALA A 358 12.22 -11.32 -25.12
CA ALA A 358 11.62 -10.41 -24.15
C ALA A 358 11.46 -8.99 -24.70
N LEU A 359 10.35 -8.34 -24.36
CA LEU A 359 10.16 -6.92 -24.65
C LEU A 359 11.16 -6.09 -23.83
N PRO A 360 12.01 -5.26 -24.46
CA PRO A 360 12.94 -4.40 -23.73
C PRO A 360 12.18 -3.24 -23.06
N ALA A 361 12.77 -2.62 -22.04
CA ALA A 361 12.19 -1.45 -21.38
C ALA A 361 11.87 -0.30 -22.37
N THR A 362 12.63 -0.20 -23.46
CA THR A 362 12.43 0.81 -24.51
C THR A 362 11.18 0.55 -25.36
N HIS A 363 10.64 -0.67 -25.37
CA HIS A 363 9.33 -0.95 -25.94
C HIS A 363 8.24 -0.18 -25.20
N PHE A 364 8.20 -0.29 -23.87
CA PHE A 364 7.21 0.42 -23.06
C PHE A 364 7.41 1.94 -23.11
N LEU A 365 8.66 2.41 -23.25
CA LEU A 365 8.95 3.83 -23.47
C LEU A 365 8.37 4.32 -24.81
N LYS A 366 8.57 3.59 -25.92
CA LYS A 366 8.00 3.98 -27.21
C LYS A 366 6.47 3.99 -27.17
N VAL A 367 5.85 2.94 -26.61
CA VAL A 367 4.40 2.84 -26.44
C VAL A 367 3.90 4.00 -25.56
N GLY A 368 4.66 4.37 -24.53
CA GLY A 368 4.34 5.50 -23.67
C GLY A 368 4.20 6.86 -24.38
N ALA A 369 4.85 7.05 -25.54
CA ALA A 369 4.73 8.25 -26.37
C ALA A 369 3.73 8.10 -27.53
N GLN A 370 2.89 7.06 -27.51
CA GLN A 370 1.87 6.82 -28.54
C GLN A 370 0.53 7.44 -28.18
N GLN A 371 -0.24 7.83 -29.19
CA GLN A 371 -1.65 8.19 -29.06
C GLN A 371 -2.49 7.28 -29.95
N ALA A 372 -3.58 6.74 -29.43
CA ALA A 372 -4.50 5.87 -30.17
C ALA A 372 -5.96 6.32 -29.98
N PRO A 373 -6.85 6.06 -30.93
CA PRO A 373 -8.28 6.30 -30.71
C PRO A 373 -8.83 5.38 -29.62
N GLY A 374 -9.66 5.93 -28.73
CA GLY A 374 -10.45 5.19 -27.75
C GLY A 374 -11.95 5.51 -27.92
N PRO A 375 -12.84 4.79 -27.21
CA PRO A 375 -14.29 4.90 -27.39
C PRO A 375 -14.85 6.27 -27.00
N HIS A 376 -14.17 6.98 -26.09
CA HIS A 376 -14.65 8.23 -25.51
C HIS A 376 -13.59 9.34 -25.53
N GLY A 377 -12.68 9.27 -26.49
CA GLY A 377 -11.53 10.15 -26.62
C GLY A 377 -10.25 9.37 -26.88
N PRO A 378 -9.15 10.06 -27.22
CA PRO A 378 -7.87 9.42 -27.43
C PRO A 378 -7.35 8.76 -26.14
N TYR A 379 -6.75 7.58 -26.32
CA TYR A 379 -5.89 6.95 -25.33
C TYR A 379 -4.46 7.45 -25.47
N TYR A 380 -3.80 7.65 -24.32
CA TYR A 380 -2.48 8.24 -24.24
C TYR A 380 -1.49 7.25 -23.64
N GLY A 381 -0.61 6.71 -24.48
CA GLY A 381 0.37 5.72 -24.09
C GLY A 381 -0.21 4.36 -23.71
N SER A 382 -1.40 4.01 -24.20
CA SER A 382 -1.98 2.66 -24.01
C SER A 382 -1.28 1.64 -24.92
N TYR A 383 -1.41 0.36 -24.58
CA TYR A 383 -1.01 -0.76 -25.43
C TYR A 383 -1.36 -0.53 -26.90
N ASN A 384 -0.41 -0.85 -27.78
CA ASN A 384 -0.59 -0.78 -29.22
C ASN A 384 -0.08 -2.07 -29.87
N GLN A 385 -0.99 -2.80 -30.51
CA GLN A 385 -0.70 -4.08 -31.16
C GLN A 385 0.42 -3.97 -32.20
N SER A 386 0.37 -2.95 -33.06
CA SER A 386 1.38 -2.72 -34.10
C SER A 386 2.77 -2.45 -33.52
N ASP A 387 2.86 -1.69 -32.42
CA ASP A 387 4.12 -1.49 -31.70
C ASP A 387 4.66 -2.79 -31.09
N ALA A 388 3.78 -3.66 -30.58
CA ALA A 388 4.17 -4.96 -30.03
C ALA A 388 4.71 -5.87 -31.13
N GLU A 389 3.98 -6.00 -32.24
CA GLU A 389 4.37 -6.83 -33.38
C GLU A 389 5.70 -6.40 -33.99
N THR A 390 5.87 -5.10 -34.24
CA THR A 390 7.13 -4.55 -34.79
C THR A 390 8.31 -4.78 -33.85
N THR A 391 8.11 -4.71 -32.54
CA THR A 391 9.18 -5.01 -31.57
C THR A 391 9.52 -6.50 -31.56
N VAL A 392 8.53 -7.38 -31.58
CA VAL A 392 8.73 -8.84 -31.49
C VAL A 392 9.36 -9.41 -32.77
N GLN A 393 9.19 -8.76 -33.91
CA GLN A 393 9.82 -9.14 -35.19
C GLN A 393 11.34 -8.90 -35.22
N ILE A 394 11.88 -8.01 -34.39
CA ILE A 394 13.32 -7.73 -34.34
C ILE A 394 14.02 -8.82 -33.53
N ALA A 395 14.83 -9.65 -34.20
CA ALA A 395 15.50 -10.79 -33.57
C ALA A 395 16.59 -10.34 -32.59
N ASP A 396 17.51 -9.47 -33.01
CA ASP A 396 18.65 -9.05 -32.18
C ASP A 396 18.19 -8.18 -30.98
N PRO A 397 18.52 -8.56 -29.73
CA PRO A 397 18.10 -7.81 -28.55
C PRO A 397 18.61 -6.36 -28.49
N GLN A 398 19.82 -6.09 -29.02
CA GLN A 398 20.37 -4.73 -29.01
C GLN A 398 19.69 -3.84 -30.04
N GLU A 399 19.46 -4.36 -31.24
CA GLU A 399 18.68 -3.70 -32.29
C GLU A 399 17.26 -3.41 -31.81
N ARG A 400 16.61 -4.39 -31.17
CA ARG A 400 15.27 -4.23 -30.57
C ARG A 400 15.25 -3.11 -29.53
N PHE A 401 16.27 -3.05 -28.67
CA PHE A 401 16.41 -2.01 -27.67
C PHE A 401 16.57 -0.63 -28.32
N ARG A 402 17.46 -0.49 -29.30
CA ARG A 402 17.72 0.77 -30.03
C ARG A 402 16.50 1.25 -30.81
N HIS A 403 15.82 0.34 -31.50
CA HIS A 403 14.59 0.65 -32.23
C HIS A 403 13.54 1.31 -31.33
N GLY A 404 13.36 0.83 -30.10
CA GLY A 404 12.46 1.46 -29.12
C GLY A 404 12.87 2.91 -28.78
N LEU A 405 14.16 3.18 -28.62
CA LEU A 405 14.66 4.54 -28.38
C LEU A 405 14.45 5.45 -29.60
N ASP A 406 14.74 4.95 -30.80
CA ASP A 406 14.64 5.72 -32.03
C ASP A 406 13.18 6.12 -32.32
N VAL A 407 12.24 5.17 -32.17
CA VAL A 407 10.80 5.45 -32.34
C VAL A 407 10.29 6.42 -31.28
N TYR A 408 10.70 6.27 -30.01
CA TYR A 408 10.35 7.22 -28.96
C TYR A 408 10.87 8.63 -29.29
N ALA A 409 12.17 8.73 -29.65
CA ALA A 409 12.79 10.00 -30.00
C ALA A 409 12.09 10.66 -31.19
N ALA A 410 11.77 9.91 -32.25
CA ALA A 410 11.04 10.39 -33.41
C ALA A 410 9.64 10.92 -33.04
N ARG A 411 8.88 10.19 -32.19
CA ARG A 411 7.55 10.63 -31.71
C ARG A 411 7.66 11.93 -30.92
N VAL A 412 8.59 12.01 -29.97
CA VAL A 412 8.80 13.22 -29.14
C VAL A 412 9.25 14.40 -30.00
N GLN A 413 10.14 14.18 -30.96
CA GLN A 413 10.59 15.22 -31.90
C GLN A 413 9.44 15.72 -32.79
N THR A 414 8.59 14.81 -33.27
CA THR A 414 7.42 15.15 -34.10
C THR A 414 6.40 15.98 -33.31
N MET A 415 6.19 15.68 -32.04
CA MET A 415 5.33 16.50 -31.16
C MET A 415 5.94 17.88 -30.84
N GLY A 416 7.27 17.98 -30.84
CA GLY A 416 8.01 19.12 -30.34
C GLY A 416 7.88 19.32 -28.82
N PRO A 417 8.64 20.24 -28.21
CA PRO A 417 8.65 20.39 -26.75
C PRO A 417 7.29 20.74 -26.13
N ALA A 418 6.57 21.68 -26.74
CA ALA A 418 5.25 22.11 -26.27
C ALA A 418 4.18 21.03 -26.48
N GLY A 419 4.20 20.36 -27.65
CA GLY A 419 3.28 19.27 -27.94
C GLY A 419 3.49 18.07 -27.03
N TYR A 420 4.75 17.72 -26.72
CA TYR A 420 5.05 16.64 -25.78
C TYR A 420 4.63 16.99 -24.34
N ALA A 421 4.84 18.23 -23.89
CA ALA A 421 4.32 18.67 -22.59
C ALA A 421 2.78 18.60 -22.52
N GLY A 422 2.10 19.00 -23.60
CA GLY A 422 0.64 18.85 -23.74
C GLY A 422 0.19 17.39 -23.73
N PHE A 423 0.90 16.52 -24.46
CA PHE A 423 0.66 15.08 -24.46
C PHE A 423 0.80 14.48 -23.06
N LEU A 424 1.88 14.78 -22.34
CA LEU A 424 2.09 14.31 -20.97
C LEU A 424 1.00 14.81 -20.02
N ASN A 425 0.53 16.05 -20.19
CA ASN A 425 -0.60 16.57 -19.42
C ASN A 425 -1.90 15.80 -19.71
N HIS A 426 -2.24 15.57 -20.97
CA HIS A 426 -3.42 14.79 -21.32
C HIS A 426 -3.32 13.34 -20.84
N LYS A 427 -2.11 12.76 -20.91
CA LYS A 427 -1.83 11.43 -20.38
C LYS A 427 -2.03 11.36 -18.87
N LEU A 428 -1.52 12.33 -18.12
CA LEU A 428 -1.77 12.45 -16.68
C LEU A 428 -3.26 12.50 -16.38
N LEU A 429 -4.00 13.40 -17.06
CA LEU A 429 -5.43 13.57 -16.87
C LEU A 429 -6.21 12.31 -17.24
N TRP A 430 -5.80 11.59 -18.28
CA TRP A 430 -6.41 10.32 -18.70
C TRP A 430 -6.22 9.21 -17.67
N ILE A 431 -4.97 8.96 -17.23
CA ILE A 431 -4.68 7.91 -16.25
C ILE A 431 -5.35 8.19 -14.90
N THR A 432 -5.44 9.48 -14.51
CA THR A 432 -6.07 9.90 -13.25
C THR A 432 -7.55 10.24 -13.37
N GLY A 433 -8.10 10.26 -14.59
CA GLY A 433 -9.48 10.65 -14.88
C GLY A 433 -10.49 9.52 -14.74
N ASP A 434 -10.00 8.28 -14.69
CA ASP A 434 -10.80 7.07 -14.64
C ASP A 434 -10.69 6.37 -13.27
N GLY A 435 -11.70 6.57 -12.43
CA GLY A 435 -11.83 5.95 -11.11
C GLY A 435 -12.30 4.50 -11.14
N SER A 436 -12.62 3.95 -12.33
CA SER A 436 -12.84 2.51 -12.51
C SER A 436 -11.55 1.74 -12.74
N PHE A 437 -10.42 2.44 -12.84
CA PHE A 437 -9.12 1.84 -13.07
C PHE A 437 -9.08 0.96 -14.32
N PHE A 438 -9.70 1.41 -15.42
CA PHE A 438 -9.70 0.76 -16.74
C PHE A 438 -10.48 -0.56 -16.79
N THR A 439 -11.42 -0.76 -15.86
CA THR A 439 -12.24 -1.97 -15.87
C THR A 439 -12.97 -2.08 -17.21
N TRP A 440 -13.02 -3.31 -17.75
CA TRP A 440 -13.63 -3.63 -19.06
C TRP A 440 -12.91 -3.04 -20.28
N GLY A 441 -11.85 -2.25 -20.09
CA GLY A 441 -10.98 -1.80 -21.18
C GLY A 441 -9.89 -2.79 -21.58
N GLU A 442 -9.82 -3.92 -20.88
CA GLU A 442 -8.89 -5.02 -21.14
C GLU A 442 -9.56 -6.10 -21.97
N GLY A 443 -8.84 -6.64 -22.94
CA GLY A 443 -9.34 -7.70 -23.80
C GLY A 443 -10.64 -7.31 -24.51
N THR A 444 -11.56 -8.27 -24.61
CA THR A 444 -12.83 -8.13 -25.34
C THR A 444 -14.06 -8.51 -24.51
N VAL A 445 -13.89 -9.07 -23.31
CA VAL A 445 -15.00 -9.43 -22.42
C VAL A 445 -15.71 -8.18 -21.90
N ASP A 446 -17.04 -8.14 -22.03
CA ASP A 446 -17.88 -6.97 -21.74
C ASP A 446 -18.70 -7.06 -20.43
N GLY A 447 -18.47 -8.12 -19.64
CA GLY A 447 -19.13 -8.35 -18.36
C GLY A 447 -20.46 -9.09 -18.43
N ASN A 448 -20.80 -9.68 -19.58
CA ASN A 448 -21.86 -10.69 -19.65
C ASN A 448 -21.37 -12.12 -19.40
N GLY A 449 -20.08 -12.39 -19.63
CA GLY A 449 -19.47 -13.72 -19.49
C GLY A 449 -19.00 -14.10 -18.08
N PHE A 450 -19.72 -13.73 -17.02
CA PHE A 450 -19.38 -14.24 -15.68
C PHE A 450 -19.59 -15.76 -15.62
N VAL A 451 -18.73 -16.47 -14.88
CA VAL A 451 -18.76 -17.96 -14.85
C VAL A 451 -19.97 -18.52 -14.09
N SER A 452 -20.54 -17.76 -13.15
CA SER A 452 -21.64 -18.24 -12.32
C SER A 452 -23.01 -17.90 -12.90
N ASP A 453 -23.84 -18.92 -13.12
CA ASP A 453 -25.22 -18.77 -13.59
C ASP A 453 -26.27 -18.75 -12.48
N ASN A 454 -25.86 -18.76 -11.21
CA ASN A 454 -26.80 -18.75 -10.08
C ASN A 454 -27.62 -17.45 -10.07
N PRO A 455 -28.97 -17.48 -9.95
CA PRO A 455 -29.80 -16.28 -9.89
C PRO A 455 -29.39 -15.27 -8.80
N ALA A 456 -28.92 -15.75 -7.65
CA ALA A 456 -28.43 -14.89 -6.57
C ALA A 456 -27.10 -14.19 -6.94
N ASP A 457 -26.31 -14.76 -7.84
CA ASP A 457 -25.08 -14.16 -8.36
C ASP A 457 -25.39 -13.14 -9.45
N GLN A 458 -26.39 -13.39 -10.29
CA GLN A 458 -26.81 -12.45 -11.34
C GLN A 458 -27.20 -11.09 -10.76
N ALA A 459 -27.95 -11.06 -9.65
CA ALA A 459 -28.30 -9.81 -8.97
C ALA A 459 -27.06 -9.02 -8.48
N ILE A 460 -25.96 -9.71 -8.13
CA ILE A 460 -24.70 -9.07 -7.80
C ILE A 460 -24.01 -8.61 -9.09
N GLN A 461 -23.87 -9.49 -10.07
CA GLN A 461 -23.22 -9.26 -11.36
C GLN A 461 -23.81 -8.04 -12.10
N ASP A 462 -25.09 -7.73 -11.91
CA ASP A 462 -25.74 -6.57 -12.51
C ASP A 462 -25.10 -5.23 -12.11
N PHE A 463 -24.39 -5.19 -10.98
CA PHE A 463 -23.60 -4.04 -10.55
C PHE A 463 -22.17 -4.03 -11.12
N PHE A 464 -21.68 -5.13 -11.68
CA PHE A 464 -20.27 -5.27 -12.07
C PHE A 464 -20.08 -5.32 -13.59
N GLY A 465 -20.98 -5.94 -14.35
CA GLY A 465 -20.84 -6.09 -15.80
C GLY A 465 -21.08 -4.77 -16.56
N ASN A 466 -20.19 -4.40 -17.48
CA ASN A 466 -20.23 -3.08 -18.16
C ASN A 466 -21.57 -2.77 -18.83
N THR A 467 -22.18 -3.80 -19.42
CA THR A 467 -23.42 -3.74 -20.19
C THR A 467 -24.66 -4.05 -19.34
N ARG A 468 -24.49 -4.29 -18.03
CA ARG A 468 -25.58 -4.69 -17.13
C ARG A 468 -26.27 -3.49 -16.44
N PRO A 469 -27.54 -3.62 -16.02
CA PRO A 469 -28.38 -2.47 -15.66
C PRO A 469 -27.87 -1.59 -14.51
N HIS A 470 -27.13 -2.15 -13.55
CA HIS A 470 -26.73 -1.43 -12.34
C HIS A 470 -25.27 -0.94 -12.35
N PHE A 471 -24.48 -1.32 -13.35
CA PHE A 471 -23.09 -0.90 -13.47
C PHE A 471 -22.86 0.62 -13.51
N PRO A 472 -23.71 1.45 -14.14
CA PRO A 472 -23.54 2.91 -14.10
C PRO A 472 -23.53 3.50 -12.67
N TRP A 473 -24.22 2.85 -11.72
CA TRP A 473 -24.19 3.25 -10.31
C TRP A 473 -22.85 2.93 -9.67
N THR A 474 -22.34 1.71 -9.90
CA THR A 474 -21.00 1.29 -9.46
C THR A 474 -19.92 2.20 -10.02
N LEU A 475 -19.97 2.46 -11.33
CA LEU A 475 -19.06 3.37 -12.01
C LEU A 475 -19.09 4.79 -11.41
N SER A 476 -20.27 5.31 -11.12
CA SER A 476 -20.43 6.63 -10.48
C SER A 476 -19.89 6.65 -9.05
N LEU A 477 -20.15 5.60 -8.26
CA LEU A 477 -19.64 5.46 -6.90
C LEU A 477 -18.10 5.45 -6.89
N TRP A 478 -17.52 4.68 -7.80
CA TRP A 478 -16.10 4.53 -7.99
C TRP A 478 -15.43 5.83 -8.40
N GLN A 479 -15.97 6.47 -9.44
CA GLN A 479 -15.46 7.75 -9.94
C GLN A 479 -15.54 8.84 -8.88
N GLY A 480 -16.70 8.98 -8.22
CA GLY A 480 -16.91 9.98 -7.17
C GLY A 480 -15.95 9.79 -6.00
N THR A 481 -15.78 8.55 -5.55
CA THR A 481 -14.84 8.21 -4.49
C THR A 481 -13.40 8.52 -4.91
N TRP A 482 -13.02 8.22 -6.16
CA TRP A 482 -11.68 8.44 -6.67
C TRP A 482 -11.32 9.92 -6.68
N PHE A 483 -12.18 10.79 -7.21
CA PHE A 483 -11.99 12.23 -7.17
C PHE A 483 -11.97 12.79 -5.75
N LEU A 484 -12.79 12.25 -4.84
CA LEU A 484 -12.72 12.61 -3.43
C LEU A 484 -11.35 12.24 -2.82
N LEU A 485 -10.81 11.05 -3.11
CA LEU A 485 -9.49 10.65 -2.61
C LEU A 485 -8.38 11.56 -3.15
N LEU A 486 -8.40 11.91 -4.43
CA LEU A 486 -7.42 12.83 -5.02
C LEU A 486 -7.53 14.23 -4.41
N ALA A 487 -8.75 14.75 -4.21
CA ALA A 487 -8.98 16.04 -3.56
C ALA A 487 -8.47 16.05 -2.12
N LEU A 488 -8.73 14.98 -1.35
CA LEU A 488 -8.21 14.83 0.01
C LEU A 488 -6.69 14.63 0.05
N ALA A 489 -6.10 13.97 -0.95
CA ALA A 489 -4.66 13.83 -1.08
C ALA A 489 -3.96 15.19 -1.33
N ALA A 490 -4.66 16.15 -1.94
CA ALA A 490 -4.17 17.50 -2.22
C ALA A 490 -4.25 18.49 -1.02
N VAL A 491 -5.04 18.18 0.02
CA VAL A 491 -5.23 19.02 1.23
C VAL A 491 -3.94 19.56 1.88
N PRO A 492 -2.80 18.83 1.92
CA PRO A 492 -1.56 19.34 2.46
C PRO A 492 -1.05 20.63 1.79
N LEU A 493 -1.45 20.95 0.55
CA LEU A 493 -1.12 22.22 -0.11
C LEU A 493 -1.59 23.42 0.70
N ALA A 494 -2.83 23.34 1.23
CA ALA A 494 -3.48 24.40 1.96
C ALA A 494 -3.19 24.34 3.47
N LEU A 495 -3.25 23.15 4.09
CA LEU A 495 -3.16 23.04 5.55
C LEU A 495 -1.72 22.97 6.09
N ARG A 496 -0.78 22.35 5.37
CA ARG A 496 0.65 22.21 5.72
C ARG A 496 0.96 21.86 7.19
N THR A 497 0.09 21.11 7.87
CA THR A 497 0.31 20.79 9.29
C THR A 497 1.50 19.83 9.46
N PRO A 498 2.21 19.85 10.61
CA PRO A 498 3.34 18.95 10.84
C PRO A 498 2.97 17.47 10.70
N VAL A 499 1.74 17.10 11.06
CA VAL A 499 1.23 15.72 10.91
C VAL A 499 1.18 15.32 9.45
N LEU A 500 0.70 16.20 8.56
CA LEU A 500 0.56 15.91 7.13
C LEU A 500 1.89 15.88 6.38
N LEU A 501 2.89 16.60 6.88
CA LEU A 501 4.23 16.71 6.29
C LEU A 501 5.25 15.75 6.91
N ARG A 502 4.78 14.82 7.74
CA ARG A 502 5.62 13.78 8.34
C ARG A 502 6.36 12.96 7.27
N PRO A 503 7.61 12.52 7.53
CA PRO A 503 8.38 11.79 6.54
C PRO A 503 7.72 10.51 6.03
N GLU A 504 6.97 9.79 6.86
CA GLU A 504 6.31 8.56 6.40
C GLU A 504 5.22 8.85 5.36
N LEU A 505 4.47 9.94 5.52
CA LEU A 505 3.48 10.38 4.52
C LEU A 505 4.15 11.01 3.30
N SER A 506 5.28 11.69 3.49
CA SER A 506 6.10 12.19 2.37
C SER A 506 6.63 11.04 1.52
N ALA A 507 7.10 9.94 2.12
CA ALA A 507 7.52 8.75 1.40
C ALA A 507 6.38 8.13 0.58
N VAL A 508 5.17 8.04 1.16
CA VAL A 508 3.95 7.60 0.44
C VAL A 508 3.66 8.50 -0.76
N ARG A 509 3.74 9.83 -0.62
CA ARG A 509 3.56 10.78 -1.73
C ARG A 509 4.65 10.70 -2.79
N ILE A 510 5.91 10.50 -2.39
CA ILE A 510 7.03 10.31 -3.31
C ILE A 510 6.86 9.01 -4.09
N ALA A 511 6.36 7.95 -3.46
CA ALA A 511 6.06 6.70 -4.17
C ALA A 511 4.98 6.91 -5.25
N LEU A 512 3.90 7.63 -4.91
CA LEU A 512 2.86 7.97 -5.89
C LEU A 512 3.36 8.92 -6.98
N LEU A 513 4.23 9.88 -6.64
CA LEU A 513 4.90 10.73 -7.63
C LEU A 513 5.77 9.90 -8.58
N GLY A 514 6.59 9.00 -8.04
CA GLY A 514 7.42 8.10 -8.82
C GLY A 514 6.59 7.20 -9.74
N LEU A 515 5.45 6.70 -9.25
CA LEU A 515 4.50 5.93 -10.06
C LEU A 515 3.94 6.77 -11.21
N LEU A 516 3.48 8.00 -10.94
CA LEU A 516 2.96 8.87 -11.99
C LEU A 516 4.04 9.23 -13.01
N LEU A 517 5.27 9.52 -12.59
CA LEU A 517 6.39 9.78 -13.50
C LEU A 517 6.72 8.56 -14.36
N PHE A 518 6.72 7.35 -13.78
CA PHE A 518 6.89 6.12 -14.52
C PHE A 518 5.79 5.95 -15.58
N LEU A 519 4.52 6.14 -15.21
CA LEU A 519 3.38 6.00 -16.12
C LEU A 519 3.35 7.10 -17.20
N LEU A 520 3.86 8.28 -16.91
CA LEU A 520 3.99 9.33 -17.92
C LEU A 520 4.98 8.94 -19.02
N LEU A 521 6.06 8.25 -18.68
CA LEU A 521 7.08 7.81 -19.64
C LEU A 521 6.77 6.45 -20.30
N SER A 522 6.14 5.53 -19.58
CA SER A 522 5.90 4.14 -20.01
C SER A 522 4.51 3.94 -20.62
N GLU A 523 4.23 2.75 -21.14
CA GLU A 523 2.85 2.29 -21.35
C GLU A 523 2.01 2.54 -20.08
N ALA A 524 0.81 3.06 -20.26
CA ALA A 524 -0.05 3.49 -19.18
C ALA A 524 -1.50 3.08 -19.35
N ARG A 525 -2.10 2.69 -18.23
CA ARG A 525 -3.53 2.49 -18.01
C ARG A 525 -3.85 2.90 -16.58
N SER A 526 -5.06 3.37 -16.31
CA SER A 526 -5.49 3.74 -14.95
C SER A 526 -5.40 2.55 -13.98
N ARG A 527 -5.53 1.30 -14.46
CA ARG A 527 -5.29 0.08 -13.64
C ARG A 527 -3.94 0.02 -12.95
N PHE A 528 -2.90 0.64 -13.51
CA PHE A 528 -1.59 0.65 -12.88
C PHE A 528 -1.53 1.52 -11.61
N LEU A 529 -2.51 2.42 -11.41
CA LEU A 529 -2.72 3.12 -10.14
C LEU A 529 -3.41 2.25 -9.09
N TYR A 530 -4.17 1.24 -9.50
CA TYR A 530 -4.98 0.40 -8.62
C TYR A 530 -4.12 -0.35 -7.59
N LEU A 531 -2.94 -0.84 -8.01
CA LEU A 531 -1.93 -1.44 -7.14
C LEU A 531 -1.51 -0.53 -5.97
N TYR A 532 -1.63 0.78 -6.14
CA TYR A 532 -1.34 1.81 -5.13
C TYR A 532 -2.59 2.46 -4.51
N ALA A 533 -3.80 1.94 -4.77
CA ALA A 533 -5.04 2.42 -4.14
C ALA A 533 -4.93 2.54 -2.60
N PRO A 534 -4.31 1.60 -1.87
CA PRO A 534 -4.05 1.76 -0.44
C PRO A 534 -3.32 3.07 -0.07
N TYR A 535 -2.35 3.51 -0.86
CA TYR A 535 -1.58 4.73 -0.59
C TYR A 535 -2.45 5.98 -0.76
N PHE A 536 -3.28 6.05 -1.80
CA PHE A 536 -4.25 7.13 -1.98
C PHE A 536 -5.24 7.18 -0.80
N ILE A 537 -5.76 6.02 -0.38
CA ILE A 537 -6.67 5.90 0.77
C ILE A 537 -5.99 6.41 2.05
N LEU A 538 -4.74 6.00 2.32
CA LEU A 538 -3.99 6.44 3.49
C LEU A 538 -3.81 7.96 3.52
N LEU A 539 -3.43 8.57 2.39
CA LEU A 539 -3.30 10.02 2.32
C LEU A 539 -4.64 10.73 2.55
N ALA A 540 -5.71 10.23 1.92
CA ALA A 540 -7.03 10.81 2.02
C ALA A 540 -7.58 10.78 3.45
N VAL A 541 -7.50 9.63 4.15
CA VAL A 541 -8.06 9.51 5.51
C VAL A 541 -7.28 10.32 6.54
N VAL A 542 -5.96 10.43 6.38
CA VAL A 542 -5.12 11.26 7.26
C VAL A 542 -5.42 12.75 7.03
N SER A 543 -5.55 13.18 5.77
CA SER A 543 -5.99 14.52 5.41
C SER A 543 -7.39 14.84 5.94
N PHE A 544 -8.34 13.93 5.75
CA PHE A 544 -9.72 14.07 6.24
C PHE A 544 -9.75 14.22 7.76
N GLN A 545 -8.99 13.39 8.50
CA GLN A 545 -8.93 13.50 9.95
C GLN A 545 -8.30 14.83 10.40
N ALA A 546 -7.30 15.34 9.68
CA ALA A 546 -6.71 16.65 9.95
C ALA A 546 -7.71 17.80 9.72
N LEU A 547 -8.54 17.71 8.67
CA LEU A 547 -9.65 18.63 8.44
C LEU A 547 -10.71 18.53 9.54
N GLY A 548 -11.13 17.33 9.90
CA GLY A 548 -12.12 17.09 10.95
C GLY A 548 -11.70 17.68 12.30
N ARG A 549 -10.42 17.55 12.68
CA ARG A 549 -9.89 18.18 13.91
C ARG A 549 -9.94 19.72 13.87
N ARG A 550 -9.90 20.33 12.69
CA ARG A 550 -9.92 21.79 12.50
C ARG A 550 -11.34 22.35 12.43
N PHE A 551 -12.24 21.66 11.72
CA PHE A 551 -13.57 22.17 11.36
C PHE A 551 -14.74 21.48 12.05
N LEU A 552 -14.53 20.29 12.62
CA LEU A 552 -15.52 19.54 13.39
C LEU A 552 -15.02 19.35 14.83
N PRO A 553 -14.79 20.44 15.60
CA PRO A 553 -14.28 20.33 16.96
C PRO A 553 -15.23 19.48 17.80
N ALA A 554 -14.68 18.42 18.41
CA ALA A 554 -15.40 17.66 19.41
C ALA A 554 -15.83 18.61 20.54
N ARG A 555 -17.06 18.46 21.05
CA ARG A 555 -17.47 19.12 22.30
C ARG A 555 -16.45 18.73 23.36
N THR A 556 -15.73 19.73 23.85
CA THR A 556 -14.74 19.62 24.92
C THR A 556 -15.32 18.89 26.12
N GLY A 557 -14.74 17.75 26.42
CA GLY A 557 -14.92 17.02 27.66
C GLY A 557 -13.77 16.03 27.78
N GLN A 558 -12.75 16.39 28.55
CA GLN A 558 -11.51 15.63 28.82
C GLN A 558 -10.36 15.87 27.84
N ASP A 559 -9.78 17.08 27.91
CA ASP A 559 -8.33 17.24 27.76
C ASP A 559 -7.71 17.13 29.16
N PRO A 560 -7.02 16.02 29.53
CA PRO A 560 -6.39 15.89 30.85
C PRO A 560 -5.19 16.83 31.03
N ALA A 561 -4.76 17.56 30.00
CA ALA A 561 -3.51 18.31 30.00
C ALA A 561 -3.62 19.79 30.37
N ARG A 562 -4.82 20.34 30.63
CA ARG A 562 -4.99 21.77 30.95
C ARG A 562 -5.36 22.15 32.39
N HIS A 563 -5.55 21.18 33.28
CA HIS A 563 -5.71 21.47 34.72
C HIS A 563 -4.52 20.95 35.54
N ARG A 564 -3.39 21.65 35.42
CA ARG A 564 -2.40 21.71 36.51
C ARG A 564 -1.96 23.17 36.67
N GLY A 565 -2.84 23.96 37.30
CA GLY A 565 -2.40 25.18 37.97
C GLY A 565 -1.51 24.80 39.18
N PRO A 566 -0.54 25.64 39.54
CA PRO A 566 0.40 25.32 40.60
C PRO A 566 -0.34 25.27 41.95
N ALA A 567 -0.34 24.10 42.59
CA ALA A 567 -0.75 23.98 43.99
C ALA A 567 0.24 24.78 44.86
N ARG A 568 -0.20 25.95 45.34
CA ARG A 568 0.44 26.69 46.43
C ARG A 568 0.29 25.87 47.71
N THR A 569 1.34 25.17 48.11
CA THR A 569 1.46 24.68 49.50
C THR A 569 1.94 25.84 50.36
N GLY A 570 1.01 26.50 51.04
CA GLY A 570 1.31 27.46 52.10
C GLY A 570 1.87 26.74 53.33
N ARG A 571 3.12 27.04 53.68
CA ARG A 571 3.69 26.82 55.02
C ARG A 571 2.96 27.77 55.98
N ALA A 572 2.20 27.22 56.93
CA ALA A 572 1.79 27.95 58.12
C ALA A 572 2.75 27.59 59.26
N ALA A 573 3.51 28.57 59.72
CA ALA A 573 4.21 28.57 60.99
C ALA A 573 3.65 29.76 61.79
N GLY A 574 3.23 29.55 63.03
CA GLY A 574 2.83 30.65 63.91
C GLY A 574 1.95 30.31 65.12
N ARG A 575 2.61 29.90 66.20
CA ARG A 575 2.39 30.25 67.63
C ARG A 575 0.97 30.29 68.25
N ALA A 576 0.84 29.40 69.25
CA ALA A 576 0.54 29.64 70.68
C ALA A 576 -0.67 30.49 71.09
N LYS A 577 -1.59 29.87 71.85
CA LYS A 577 -2.25 30.48 73.02
C LYS A 577 -2.67 29.42 74.06
N HIS A 578 -2.50 29.81 75.32
CA HIS A 578 -2.76 29.14 76.59
C HIS A 578 -4.24 28.83 76.90
N GLY A 579 -4.44 27.95 77.91
CA GLY A 579 -5.61 27.87 78.81
C GLY A 579 -6.16 26.45 78.90
N GLU A 580 -5.75 25.62 79.89
CA GLU A 580 -6.34 25.45 81.24
C GLU A 580 -7.75 24.83 81.26
N GLY A 581 -7.91 23.76 82.06
CA GLY A 581 -9.19 23.34 82.62
C GLY A 581 -9.51 21.84 82.49
N ASP A 582 -9.19 21.11 83.57
CA ASP A 582 -9.69 19.80 84.07
C ASP A 582 -9.59 18.51 83.23
#